data_AF-A0A8R1IQT7-F1
#
_entry.id   AF-A0A8R1IQT7-F1
#
_cell.length_a   1.000
_cell.length_b   1.000
_cell.length_c   1.000
_cell.angle_alpha   90.00
_cell.angle_beta   90.00
_cell.angle_gamma   90.00
#
_symmetry.space_group_name_H-M   'P 1'
#
loop_
_entity.id
_entity.type
_entity.pdbx_description
1 polymer ?
#
loop_
_entity_poly.entity_id
_entity_poly.type
_entity_poly.pdbx_seq_one_letter_code
_entity_poly.pdbx_strand_id
1 'polypeptide(L)'
;MELIKFPQKNISQVLKMISKIQSRYPNETVSPKLHVLLNHVTPYIERFKSWGITSEQSIEHLHSVFSRLERETLTIKDPILRYRIILRHLTMRNFVHDTAHKL
;
A
#
# COMPACT_ATOMS: atom_id res chain seq x y z
N MET A 1 -5.85 5.02 -14.90
CA MET A 1 -5.55 4.07 -13.82
C MET A 1 -6.47 2.87 -13.99
N GLU A 2 -6.02 1.86 -14.73
CA GLU A 2 -6.80 0.63 -14.90
C GLU A 2 -6.84 -0.11 -13.56
N LEU A 3 -8.04 -0.30 -13.02
CA LEU A 3 -8.26 -1.17 -11.87
C LEU A 3 -7.82 -2.57 -12.29
N ILE A 4 -6.78 -3.11 -11.63
CA ILE A 4 -6.38 -4.51 -11.77
C ILE A 4 -7.61 -5.36 -11.44
N LYS A 5 -8.31 -5.85 -12.47
CA LYS A 5 -9.47 -6.73 -12.30
C LYS A 5 -8.96 -8.06 -11.78
N PHE A 6 -9.15 -8.32 -10.48
CA PHE A 6 -8.91 -9.64 -9.91
C PHE A 6 -9.89 -10.65 -10.53
N PRO A 7 -9.42 -11.69 -11.26
CA PRO A 7 -10.32 -12.67 -11.83
C PRO A 7 -10.93 -13.55 -10.73
N GLN A 8 -12.24 -13.81 -10.83
CA GLN A 8 -13.04 -14.66 -9.93
C GLN A 8 -12.50 -16.10 -9.75
N LYS A 9 -11.48 -16.48 -10.52
CA LYS A 9 -10.81 -17.80 -10.51
C LYS A 9 -9.91 -18.03 -9.28
N ASN A 10 -9.67 -17.00 -8.46
CA ASN A 10 -8.62 -17.00 -7.43
C ASN A 10 -9.00 -17.63 -6.09
N ILE A 11 -10.28 -17.65 -5.69
CA ILE A 11 -10.70 -18.13 -4.36
C ILE A 11 -10.56 -19.64 -4.23
N SER A 12 -10.93 -20.38 -5.29
CA SER A 12 -10.69 -21.82 -5.36
C SER A 12 -9.21 -22.16 -5.21
N GLN A 13 -8.31 -21.31 -5.70
CA GLN A 13 -6.86 -21.52 -5.57
C GLN A 13 -6.37 -21.23 -4.16
N VAL A 14 -6.87 -20.17 -3.52
CA VAL A 14 -6.55 -19.83 -2.12
C VAL A 14 -7.02 -20.96 -1.20
N LEU A 15 -8.24 -21.46 -1.36
CA LEU A 15 -8.75 -22.59 -0.56
C LEU A 15 -7.94 -23.88 -0.78
N LYS A 16 -7.54 -24.17 -2.02
CA LYS A 16 -6.65 -25.30 -2.35
C LYS A 16 -5.24 -25.14 -1.77
N MET A 17 -4.75 -23.92 -1.62
CA MET A 17 -3.47 -23.64 -0.98
C MET A 17 -3.56 -23.92 0.52
N ILE A 18 -4.64 -23.47 1.18
CA ILE A 18 -4.86 -23.70 2.62
C ILE A 18 -4.91 -25.19 2.93
N SER A 19 -5.68 -25.97 2.17
CA SER A 19 -5.80 -27.40 2.43
C SER A 19 -4.47 -28.14 2.33
N LYS A 20 -3.58 -27.71 1.42
CA LYS A 20 -2.21 -28.22 1.30
C LYS A 20 -1.32 -27.79 2.47
N ILE A 21 -1.46 -26.55 2.96
CA ILE A 21 -0.69 -26.07 4.12
C ILE A 21 -1.11 -26.85 5.37
N GLN A 22 -2.42 -27.01 5.58
CA GLN A 22 -2.96 -27.76 6.72
C GLN A 22 -2.55 -29.24 6.70
N SER A 23 -2.55 -29.89 5.54
CA SER A 23 -2.11 -31.28 5.44
C SER A 23 -0.60 -31.44 5.65
N ARG A 24 0.20 -30.45 5.26
CA ARG A 24 1.66 -30.49 5.38
C ARG A 24 2.18 -30.11 6.77
N TYR A 25 1.42 -29.27 7.49
CA TYR A 25 1.78 -28.71 8.79
C TYR A 25 0.59 -28.76 9.78
N PRO A 26 0.14 -29.97 10.17
CA PRO A 26 -1.11 -30.14 10.95
C PRO A 26 -1.05 -29.59 12.38
N ASN A 27 0.16 -29.45 12.93
CA ASN A 27 0.37 -29.00 14.32
C ASN A 27 0.78 -27.53 14.42
N GLU A 28 0.90 -26.83 13.29
CA GLU A 28 1.32 -25.44 13.27
C GLU A 28 0.15 -24.49 13.52
N THR A 29 0.44 -23.39 14.21
CA THR A 29 -0.56 -22.35 14.45
C THR A 29 -0.66 -21.40 13.27
N VAL A 30 -1.87 -20.89 13.02
CA VAL A 30 -2.09 -19.92 11.95
C VAL A 30 -1.68 -18.54 12.44
N SER A 31 -0.76 -17.89 11.73
CA SER A 31 -0.39 -16.52 12.04
C SER A 31 -1.59 -15.56 11.86
N PRO A 32 -1.69 -14.48 12.64
CA PRO A 32 -2.74 -13.48 12.46
C PRO A 32 -2.81 -12.92 11.03
N LYS A 33 -1.65 -12.72 10.38
CA LYS A 33 -1.59 -12.27 8.99
C LYS A 33 -2.23 -13.26 8.02
N LEU A 34 -1.95 -14.56 8.19
CA LEU A 34 -2.56 -15.60 7.38
C LEU A 34 -4.05 -15.70 7.67
N HIS A 35 -4.48 -15.62 8.93
CA HIS A 35 -5.90 -15.59 9.27
C HIS A 35 -6.66 -14.43 8.59
N VAL A 36 -6.09 -13.22 8.63
CA VAL A 36 -6.67 -12.02 8.01
C VAL A 36 -6.75 -12.16 6.49
N LEU A 37 -5.68 -12.66 5.85
CA LEU A 37 -5.66 -12.88 4.41
C LEU A 37 -6.80 -13.82 3.96
N LEU A 38 -7.01 -14.90 4.70
CA LEU A 38 -7.97 -15.93 4.35
C LEU A 38 -9.41 -15.53 4.64
N ASN A 39 -9.66 -14.91 5.80
CA ASN A 39 -11.03 -14.67 6.28
C ASN A 39 -11.54 -13.26 5.98
N HIS A 40 -10.67 -12.27 5.76
CA HIS A 40 -11.08 -10.87 5.63
C HIS A 40 -10.67 -10.24 4.31
N VAL A 41 -9.43 -10.50 3.84
CA VAL A 41 -8.95 -9.90 2.58
C VAL A 41 -9.67 -10.49 1.37
N THR A 42 -9.96 -11.80 1.38
CA THR A 42 -10.66 -12.45 0.25
C THR A 42 -12.07 -11.86 0.02
N PRO A 43 -12.97 -11.80 1.01
CA PRO A 43 -14.28 -11.13 0.84
C PRO A 43 -14.16 -9.64 0.51
N TYR A 44 -13.13 -8.96 1.05
CA TYR A 44 -12.88 -7.55 0.78
C TYR A 44 -12.56 -7.32 -0.70
N ILE A 45 -11.64 -8.10 -1.28
CA ILE A 45 -11.27 -8.01 -2.70
C ILE A 45 -12.47 -8.38 -3.58
N GLU A 46 -13.28 -9.37 -3.19
CA GLU A 46 -14.50 -9.69 -3.93
C GLU A 46 -15.46 -8.50 -4.01
N ARG A 47 -15.64 -7.78 -2.91
CA ARG A 47 -16.55 -6.64 -2.82
C ARG A 47 -16.00 -5.39 -3.51
N PHE A 48 -14.76 -5.02 -3.23
CA PHE A 48 -14.18 -3.73 -3.63
C PHE A 48 -13.30 -3.81 -4.89
N LYS A 49 -13.01 -5.02 -5.38
CA LYS A 49 -12.16 -5.29 -6.55
C LYS A 49 -10.75 -4.70 -6.45
N SER A 50 -10.34 -4.32 -5.25
CA SER A 50 -9.04 -3.75 -4.95
C SER A 50 -8.67 -4.02 -3.50
N TRP A 51 -7.38 -4.10 -3.24
CA TRP A 51 -6.81 -4.14 -1.89
C TRP A 51 -5.69 -3.11 -1.74
N GLY A 52 -4.90 -2.89 -2.80
CA GLY A 52 -3.82 -1.92 -2.79
C GLY A 52 -4.25 -0.48 -2.49
N ILE A 53 -5.50 -0.10 -2.80
CA ILE A 53 -6.01 1.26 -2.53
C ILE A 53 -6.10 1.55 -1.03
N THR A 54 -6.34 0.53 -0.20
CA THR A 54 -6.41 0.66 1.26
C THR A 54 -5.12 0.24 1.96
N SER A 55 -4.08 -0.07 1.20
CA SER A 55 -2.78 -0.40 1.77
C SER A 55 -2.05 0.84 2.26
N GLU A 56 -1.18 0.66 3.25
CA GLU A 56 -0.33 1.72 3.82
C GLU A 56 0.86 2.10 2.91
N GLN A 57 1.03 1.39 1.79
CA GLN A 57 2.21 1.53 0.91
C GLN A 57 2.38 2.94 0.34
N SER A 58 1.28 3.64 0.04
CA SER A 58 1.32 5.03 -0.43
C SER A 58 1.82 5.98 0.67
N ILE A 59 1.42 5.74 1.93
CA ILE A 59 1.83 6.52 3.09
C ILE A 59 3.31 6.26 3.40
N GLU A 60 3.74 4.99 3.38
CA GLU A 60 5.14 4.63 3.56
C GLU A 60 6.06 5.28 2.52
N HIS A 61 5.62 5.28 1.25
CA HIS A 61 6.35 5.96 0.19
C HIS A 61 6.43 7.48 0.44
N LEU A 62 5.30 8.12 0.77
CA LEU A 62 5.28 9.56 1.09
C LEU A 62 6.18 9.90 2.28
N HIS A 63 6.18 9.05 3.31
CA HIS A 63 7.05 9.21 4.49
C HIS A 63 8.53 9.14 4.13
N SER A 64 8.92 8.20 3.25
CA SER A 64 10.30 8.09 2.76
C SER A 64 10.75 9.36 2.01
N VAL A 65 9.83 9.91 1.20
CA VAL A 65 10.04 11.15 0.45
C VAL A 65 10.21 12.33 1.41
N PHE A 66 9.32 12.46 2.40
CA PHE A 66 9.38 13.49 3.41
C PHE A 66 10.71 13.44 4.18
N SER A 67 11.10 12.26 4.64
CA SER A 67 12.36 12.04 5.38
C SER A 67 13.58 12.47 4.57
N ARG A 68 13.55 12.26 3.24
CA ARG A 68 14.61 12.73 2.34
C ARG A 68 14.65 14.26 2.29
N LEU A 69 13.50 14.91 2.10
CA LEU A 69 13.40 16.38 2.04
C LEU A 69 13.79 17.03 3.37
N GLU A 70 13.46 16.41 4.49
CA GLU A 70 13.89 16.87 5.81
C GLU A 70 15.43 16.90 5.89
N ARG A 71 16.11 15.82 5.46
CA ARG A 71 17.57 15.75 5.40
C ARG A 71 18.18 16.80 4.47
N GLU A 72 17.61 16.97 3.27
CA GLU A 72 18.05 17.95 2.28
C GLU A 72 17.91 19.40 2.77
N THR A 73 16.97 19.66 3.69
CA THR A 73 16.66 21.00 4.21
C THR A 73 17.18 21.24 5.64
N LEU A 74 18.03 20.36 6.17
CA LEU A 74 18.58 20.47 7.53
C LEU A 74 19.34 21.78 7.78
N THR A 75 19.92 22.39 6.75
CA THR A 75 20.66 23.65 6.86
C THR A 75 19.76 24.87 7.12
N ILE A 76 18.45 24.74 6.90
CA ILE A 76 17.46 25.80 7.13
C ILE A 76 17.08 25.79 8.61
N LYS A 77 17.59 26.77 9.36
CA LYS A 77 17.38 26.89 10.81
C LYS A 77 15.95 27.27 11.21
N ASP A 78 15.26 28.05 10.38
CA ASP A 78 13.86 28.42 10.63
C ASP A 78 12.95 27.22 10.31
N PRO A 79 12.30 26.61 11.33
CA PRO A 79 11.45 25.45 11.11
C PRO A 79 10.21 25.77 10.26
N ILE A 80 9.65 26.99 10.37
CA ILE A 80 8.47 27.38 9.60
C ILE A 80 8.83 27.45 8.12
N LEU A 81 9.93 28.13 7.78
CA LEU A 81 10.43 28.20 6.42
C LEU A 81 10.80 26.81 5.88
N ARG A 82 11.46 25.98 6.69
CA ARG A 82 11.84 24.61 6.31
C ARG A 82 10.63 23.78 5.92
N TYR A 83 9.61 23.69 6.77
CA TYR A 83 8.41 22.91 6.46
C TYR A 83 7.59 23.52 5.33
N ARG A 84 7.58 24.85 5.16
CA ARG A 84 6.95 25.50 4.00
C ARG A 84 7.59 25.04 2.68
N ILE A 85 8.92 24.92 2.63
CA ILE A 85 9.63 24.43 1.45
C ILE A 85 9.32 22.95 1.19
N ILE A 86 9.33 22.12 2.24
CA ILE A 86 8.98 20.68 2.13
C ILE A 86 7.56 20.52 1.59
N LEU A 87 6.58 21.21 2.18
CA LEU A 87 5.18 21.17 1.75
C LEU A 87 5.02 21.65 0.30
N ARG A 88 5.67 22.76 -0.08
CA ARG A 88 5.65 23.25 -1.46
C ARG A 88 6.17 22.21 -2.44
N HIS A 89 7.27 21.54 -2.09
CA HIS A 89 7.84 20.48 -2.91
C HIS A 89 6.89 19.28 -3.08
N LEU A 90 6.25 18.84 -2.00
CA LEU A 90 5.26 17.76 -2.04
C LEU A 90 4.05 18.13 -2.91
N THR A 91 3.52 19.35 -2.76
CA THR A 91 2.39 19.84 -3.57
C THR A 91 2.75 19.92 -5.05
N MET A 92 3.95 20.40 -5.40
CA MET A 92 4.42 20.42 -6.78
C MET A 92 4.56 19.00 -7.35
N ARG A 93 5.06 18.06 -6.56
CA ARG A 93 5.12 16.65 -6.97
C ARG A 93 3.73 16.07 -7.24
N ASN A 94 2.76 16.32 -6.37
CA ASN A 94 1.38 15.90 -6.56
C ASN A 94 0.78 16.52 -7.85
N PHE A 95 0.98 17.82 -8.05
CA PHE A 95 0.51 18.50 -9.26
C PHE A 95 1.06 17.88 -10.54
N VAL A 96 2.37 17.59 -10.59
CA VAL A 96 2.98 16.92 -11.74
C VAL A 96 2.39 15.53 -11.94
N HIS A 97 2.26 14.73 -10.88
CA HIS A 97 1.68 13.39 -10.99
C HIS A 97 0.23 13.40 -11.52
N ASP A 98 -0.59 14.36 -11.08
CA ASP A 98 -2.00 14.46 -11.48
C ASP A 98 -2.19 15.00 -12.91
N THR A 99 -1.23 15.80 -13.39
CA THR A 99 -1.28 16.45 -14.71
C THR A 99 -0.51 15.68 -15.78
N ALA A 100 0.53 14.92 -15.42
CA ALA A 100 1.40 14.20 -16.35
C ALA A 100 0.69 13.10 -17.16
N HIS A 101 -0.52 12.69 -16.77
CA HIS A 101 -1.35 11.75 -17.54
C HIS A 101 -2.30 12.42 -18.54
N LYS A 102 -2.29 13.77 -18.62
CA LYS A 102 -3.19 14.57 -19.47
C LYS A 102 -2.44 15.31 -20.61
N LEU A 103 -1.13 15.11 -20.73
CA LEU A 103 -0.28 15.58 -21.83
C LEU A 103 0.10 14.39 -22.71
#